data_AF-A0A1H5SKJ1-F1
#
_entry.id   AF-A0A1H5SKJ1-F1
#
_cell.length_a   1.000
_cell.length_b   1.000
_cell.length_c   1.000
_cell.angle_alpha   90.00
_cell.angle_beta   90.00
_cell.angle_gamma   90.00
#
_symmetry.space_group_name_H-M   'P 1'
#
loop_
_entity.id
_entity.type
_entity.pdbx_description
1 polymer ?
#
loop_
_entity_poly.entity_id
_entity_poly.type
_entity_poly.pdbx_seq_one_letter_code
_entity_poly.pdbx_strand_id
1 'polypeptide(L)'
;MSMTFIIKNIHIFNLFFVFIILIILSIKISKEISLLSQLIGDKLGGFISSTSGNLPELFISIFALKSNMINLVKVGLLGSIIGNMLLVLGLSILFGGIKYKEQKFNKIIARTNFSLLFLALSSFIIASTISYQGKLGNEKLYLFSFLTATVLLLTYILGLVFSLVTHKNLFYIQSEDDYNENQAKPNIILIIILLISIYILSEIFVNLVDKIIANYKIPEKLLGVIIMPLVGNVSEYITAIYTALKDKINLSIEISIGSSMQLLLFTLPTIVIIAFMLKLPLTLVYNFYELIILIISIGLAFFVFQDGKTYWIEGAILLASYIIIILSFSLI
;
A
#
# COMPACT_ATOMS: atom_id res chain seq x y z
N MET A 1 26.52 6.87 -31.69
CA MET A 1 25.54 6.60 -30.61
C MET A 1 24.68 5.42 -31.08
N SER A 2 24.85 4.23 -30.51
CA SER A 2 24.21 3.01 -31.05
C SER A 2 22.69 3.08 -30.90
N MET A 3 21.94 2.54 -31.88
CA MET A 3 20.47 2.43 -31.83
C MET A 3 19.96 1.82 -30.50
N THR A 4 20.73 0.89 -29.93
CA THR A 4 20.47 0.28 -28.62
C THR A 4 20.53 1.26 -27.44
N PHE A 5 21.38 2.29 -27.49
CA PHE A 5 21.45 3.33 -26.46
C PHE A 5 20.23 4.27 -26.52
N ILE A 6 19.77 4.59 -27.72
CA ILE A 6 18.58 5.44 -27.94
C ILE A 6 17.32 4.71 -27.48
N ILE A 7 17.14 3.44 -27.87
CA ILE A 7 16.00 2.61 -27.44
C ILE A 7 16.01 2.39 -25.93
N LYS A 8 17.18 2.20 -25.32
CA LYS A 8 17.33 2.08 -23.85
C LYS A 8 16.77 3.29 -23.11
N ASN A 9 17.10 4.49 -23.56
CA ASN A 9 16.67 5.72 -22.91
C ASN A 9 15.18 6.02 -23.15
N ILE A 10 14.64 5.60 -24.31
CA ILE A 10 13.20 5.74 -24.61
C ILE A 10 12.34 4.95 -23.63
N HIS A 11 12.70 3.71 -23.29
CA HIS A 11 11.91 2.92 -22.35
C HIS A 11 11.88 3.51 -20.93
N ILE A 12 13.02 4.00 -20.43
CA ILE A 12 13.08 4.68 -19.13
C ILE A 12 12.27 5.98 -19.17
N PHE A 13 12.42 6.78 -20.22
CA PHE A 13 11.65 8.01 -20.37
C PHE A 13 10.15 7.75 -20.42
N ASN A 14 9.72 6.74 -21.20
CA ASN A 14 8.32 6.33 -21.28
C ASN A 14 7.81 5.81 -19.93
N LEU A 15 8.62 5.02 -19.20
CA LEU A 15 8.24 4.54 -17.87
C LEU A 15 8.01 5.73 -16.93
N PHE A 16 8.94 6.68 -16.90
CA PHE A 16 8.84 7.88 -16.07
C PHE A 16 7.61 8.73 -16.42
N PHE A 17 7.33 8.88 -17.71
CA PHE A 17 6.16 9.61 -18.19
C PHE A 17 4.84 8.92 -17.78
N VAL A 18 4.73 7.61 -18.00
CA VAL A 18 3.56 6.81 -17.60
C VAL A 18 3.38 6.85 -16.08
N PHE A 19 4.48 6.75 -15.34
CA PHE A 19 4.51 6.84 -13.88
C PHE A 19 3.94 8.17 -13.37
N ILE A 20 4.37 9.31 -13.93
CA ILE A 20 3.82 10.63 -13.56
C ILE A 20 2.32 10.71 -13.87
N ILE A 21 1.88 10.22 -15.03
CA ILE A 21 0.46 10.24 -15.39
C ILE A 21 -0.34 9.39 -14.42
N LEU A 22 0.13 8.19 -14.07
CA LEU A 22 -0.53 7.32 -13.09
C LEU A 22 -0.70 8.03 -11.73
N ILE A 23 0.32 8.73 -11.24
CA ILE A 23 0.21 9.53 -10.01
C ILE A 23 -0.88 10.60 -10.15
N ILE A 24 -0.87 11.37 -11.25
CA ILE A 24 -1.85 12.44 -11.47
C ILE A 24 -3.27 11.88 -11.52
N LEU A 25 -3.48 10.76 -12.22
CA LEU A 25 -4.79 10.12 -12.30
C LEU A 25 -5.21 9.55 -10.94
N SER A 26 -4.30 8.96 -10.19
CA SER A 26 -4.55 8.41 -8.84
C SER A 26 -4.96 9.51 -7.84
N ILE A 27 -4.34 10.69 -7.93
CA ILE A 27 -4.77 11.87 -7.16
C ILE A 27 -6.18 12.32 -7.58
N LYS A 28 -6.44 12.44 -8.89
CA LYS A 28 -7.74 12.89 -9.40
C LYS A 28 -8.87 11.94 -9.04
N ILE A 29 -8.67 10.64 -9.20
CA ILE A 29 -9.68 9.64 -8.89
C ILE A 29 -9.97 9.60 -7.39
N SER A 30 -8.94 9.69 -6.54
CA SER A 30 -9.10 9.75 -5.08
C SER A 30 -9.97 10.94 -4.67
N LYS A 31 -9.77 12.11 -5.31
CA LYS A 31 -10.59 13.30 -5.06
C LYS A 31 -12.05 13.10 -5.46
N GLU A 32 -12.30 12.64 -6.69
CA GLU A 32 -13.67 12.40 -7.17
C GLU A 32 -14.41 11.34 -6.36
N ILE A 33 -13.69 10.30 -5.93
CA ILE A 33 -14.25 9.23 -5.10
C ILE A 33 -14.52 9.70 -3.68
N SER A 34 -13.70 10.61 -3.14
CA SER A 34 -13.99 11.27 -1.86
C SER A 34 -15.31 12.06 -1.94
N LEU A 35 -15.54 12.81 -3.03
CA LEU A 35 -16.81 13.50 -3.27
C LEU A 35 -17.98 12.52 -3.41
N LEU A 36 -17.78 11.38 -4.08
CA LEU A 36 -18.80 10.33 -4.19
C LEU A 36 -19.12 9.70 -2.82
N SER A 37 -18.10 9.49 -2.01
CA SER A 37 -18.21 8.89 -0.68
C SER A 37 -19.07 9.72 0.26
N GLN A 38 -19.02 11.04 0.12
CA GLN A 38 -19.88 11.97 0.87
C GLN A 38 -21.37 11.82 0.53
N LEU A 39 -21.71 11.38 -0.69
CA LEU A 39 -23.10 11.23 -1.13
C LEU A 39 -23.72 9.87 -0.80
N ILE A 40 -22.93 8.79 -0.85
CA ILE A 40 -23.41 7.41 -0.65
C ILE A 40 -23.45 7.03 0.85
N GLY A 41 -23.01 7.95 1.72
CA GLY A 41 -23.00 7.81 3.17
C GLY A 41 -21.76 7.09 3.69
N ASP A 42 -21.41 7.37 4.95
CA ASP A 42 -20.11 7.03 5.53
C ASP A 42 -19.69 5.57 5.39
N LYS A 43 -20.66 4.64 5.42
CA LYS A 43 -20.42 3.19 5.32
C LYS A 43 -19.90 2.77 3.95
N LEU A 44 -20.66 3.09 2.91
CA LEU A 44 -20.29 2.73 1.54
C LEU A 44 -19.19 3.65 1.02
N GLY A 45 -19.22 4.92 1.43
CA GLY A 45 -18.18 5.90 1.11
C GLY A 45 -16.81 5.49 1.66
N GLY A 46 -16.72 5.11 2.94
CA GLY A 46 -15.46 4.65 3.54
C GLY A 46 -14.87 3.44 2.81
N PHE A 47 -15.71 2.46 2.44
CA PHE A 47 -15.29 1.28 1.69
C PHE A 47 -14.82 1.59 0.26
N ILE A 48 -15.56 2.42 -0.47
CA ILE A 48 -15.22 2.78 -1.86
C ILE A 48 -13.94 3.63 -1.86
N SER A 49 -13.83 4.60 -0.96
CA SER A 49 -12.65 5.46 -0.81
C SER A 49 -11.40 4.65 -0.53
N SER A 50 -11.44 3.77 0.48
CA SER A 50 -10.33 2.88 0.82
C SER A 50 -9.91 1.98 -0.34
N THR A 51 -10.87 1.25 -0.92
CA THR A 51 -10.58 0.32 -2.02
C THR A 51 -9.98 1.03 -3.23
N SER A 52 -10.47 2.24 -3.53
CA SER A 52 -10.05 2.97 -4.72
C SER A 52 -8.67 3.58 -4.62
N GLY A 53 -8.21 3.92 -3.41
CA GLY A 53 -6.83 4.35 -3.17
C GLY A 53 -5.80 3.32 -3.61
N ASN A 54 -6.13 2.03 -3.48
CA ASN A 54 -5.24 0.90 -3.80
C ASN A 54 -5.51 0.24 -5.17
N LEU A 55 -6.38 0.83 -6.01
CA LEU A 55 -6.66 0.28 -7.34
C LEU A 55 -5.44 0.27 -8.28
N PRO A 56 -4.57 1.30 -8.32
CA PRO A 56 -3.35 1.24 -9.12
C PRO A 56 -2.49 0.03 -8.75
N GLU A 57 -2.26 -0.22 -7.46
CA GLU A 57 -1.49 -1.37 -6.96
C GLU A 57 -2.15 -2.69 -7.37
N LEU A 58 -3.48 -2.78 -7.24
CA LEU A 58 -4.23 -3.97 -7.63
C LEU A 58 -4.10 -4.24 -9.14
N PHE A 59 -4.30 -3.24 -9.99
CA PHE A 59 -4.19 -3.40 -11.44
C PHE A 59 -2.78 -3.74 -11.87
N ILE A 60 -1.77 -3.00 -11.39
CA ILE A 60 -0.36 -3.29 -11.68
C ILE A 60 -0.02 -4.72 -11.24
N SER A 61 -0.50 -5.15 -10.07
CA SER A 61 -0.25 -6.51 -9.58
C SER A 61 -0.90 -7.58 -10.46
N ILE A 62 -2.12 -7.36 -10.94
CA ILE A 62 -2.81 -8.29 -11.84
C ILE A 62 -2.06 -8.42 -13.17
N PHE A 63 -1.62 -7.31 -13.76
CA PHE A 63 -0.87 -7.33 -15.01
C PHE A 63 0.53 -7.92 -14.83
N ALA A 64 1.23 -7.58 -13.75
CA ALA A 64 2.54 -8.15 -13.43
C ALA A 64 2.44 -9.67 -13.24
N LEU A 65 1.41 -10.14 -12.55
CA LEU A 65 1.13 -11.57 -12.37
C LEU A 65 0.90 -12.27 -13.72
N LYS A 66 0.12 -11.66 -14.63
CA LYS A 66 -0.08 -12.19 -16.00
C LYS A 66 1.21 -12.25 -16.82
N SER A 67 2.13 -11.32 -16.59
CA SER A 67 3.46 -11.31 -17.21
C SER A 67 4.51 -12.13 -16.42
N ASN A 68 4.07 -13.00 -15.50
CA ASN A 68 4.94 -13.85 -14.68
C ASN A 68 5.95 -13.10 -13.79
N MET A 69 5.72 -11.82 -13.52
CA MET A 69 6.50 -10.98 -12.62
C MET A 69 6.04 -11.14 -11.17
N ILE A 70 6.19 -12.36 -10.65
CA ILE A 70 5.71 -12.73 -9.31
C ILE A 70 6.49 -12.02 -8.20
N ASN A 71 7.79 -11.80 -8.39
CA ASN A 71 8.59 -11.11 -7.38
C ASN A 71 8.23 -9.63 -7.33
N LEU A 72 7.91 -9.01 -8.47
CA LEU A 72 7.46 -7.63 -8.57
C LEU A 72 6.19 -7.44 -7.73
N VAL A 73 5.22 -8.35 -7.87
CA VAL A 73 3.97 -8.32 -7.09
C VAL A 73 4.26 -8.45 -5.60
N LYS A 74 4.95 -9.53 -5.21
CA LYS A 74 5.15 -9.86 -3.79
C LYS A 74 5.98 -8.81 -3.07
N VAL A 75 7.13 -8.49 -3.66
CA VAL A 75 8.09 -7.56 -3.06
C VAL A 75 7.62 -6.12 -3.25
N GLY A 76 6.87 -5.81 -4.31
CA GLY A 76 6.25 -4.50 -4.48
C GLY A 76 5.19 -4.19 -3.44
N LEU A 77 4.28 -5.12 -3.16
CA LEU A 77 3.29 -4.93 -2.10
C LEU A 77 3.94 -4.81 -0.71
N LEU A 78 5.01 -5.59 -0.45
CA LEU A 78 5.83 -5.40 0.76
C LEU A 78 6.47 -4.01 0.81
N GLY A 79 7.05 -3.56 -0.30
CA GLY A 79 7.59 -2.22 -0.45
C GLY A 79 6.54 -1.17 -0.10
N SER A 80 5.29 -1.35 -0.54
CA SER A 80 4.22 -0.38 -0.29
C SER A 80 3.90 -0.28 1.19
N ILE A 81 3.88 -1.42 1.90
CA ILE A 81 3.69 -1.46 3.36
C ILE A 81 4.88 -0.83 4.09
N ILE A 82 6.11 -1.14 3.68
CA ILE A 82 7.33 -0.56 4.26
C ILE A 82 7.34 0.96 4.05
N GLY A 83 6.99 1.42 2.85
CA GLY A 83 6.85 2.83 2.50
C GLY A 83 5.82 3.51 3.40
N ASN A 84 4.63 2.94 3.54
CA ASN A 84 3.59 3.49 4.41
C ASN A 84 4.04 3.56 5.88
N MET A 85 4.61 2.46 6.39
CA MET A 85 4.95 2.33 7.81
C MET A 85 6.17 3.12 8.24
N LEU A 86 7.17 3.27 7.36
CA LEU A 86 8.43 3.89 7.71
C LEU A 86 8.63 5.23 7.01
N LEU A 87 8.43 5.30 5.69
CA LEU A 87 8.65 6.53 4.92
C LEU A 87 7.55 7.55 5.20
N VAL A 88 6.29 7.21 4.98
CA VAL A 88 5.17 8.16 5.09
C VAL A 88 4.96 8.57 6.53
N LEU A 89 4.79 7.61 7.43
CA LEU A 89 4.67 7.88 8.86
C LEU A 89 5.89 8.64 9.38
N GLY A 90 7.09 8.26 8.93
CA GLY A 90 8.33 8.95 9.29
C GLY A 90 8.32 10.42 8.87
N LEU A 91 7.98 10.72 7.62
CA LEU A 91 7.87 12.10 7.10
C LEU A 91 6.78 12.89 7.81
N SER A 92 5.60 12.27 8.02
CA SER A 92 4.48 12.90 8.72
C SER A 92 4.84 13.28 10.15
N ILE A 93 5.42 12.35 10.91
CA ILE A 93 5.81 12.59 12.31
C ILE A 93 6.99 13.55 12.40
N LEU A 94 7.96 13.46 11.48
CA LEU A 94 9.10 14.37 11.46
C LEU A 94 8.64 15.80 11.20
N PHE A 95 7.92 16.04 10.10
CA PHE A 95 7.51 17.39 9.72
C PHE A 95 6.42 17.95 10.63
N GLY A 96 5.47 17.11 11.05
CA GLY A 96 4.50 17.46 12.08
C GLY A 96 5.18 17.82 13.40
N GLY A 97 6.14 17.02 13.85
CA GLY A 97 6.90 17.20 15.10
C GLY A 97 7.87 18.38 15.10
N ILE A 98 8.41 18.78 13.94
CA ILE A 98 9.23 20.00 13.80
C ILE A 98 8.36 21.23 14.03
N LYS A 99 7.12 21.21 13.53
CA LYS A 99 6.18 22.32 13.67
C LYS A 99 5.49 22.33 15.04
N TYR A 100 5.13 21.17 15.56
CA TYR A 100 4.42 20.96 16.81
C TYR A 100 5.27 20.11 17.76
N LYS A 101 5.62 20.63 18.93
CA LYS A 101 6.52 19.93 19.88
C LYS A 101 6.02 18.55 20.30
N GLU A 102 4.71 18.34 20.33
CA GLU A 102 4.03 17.09 20.66
C GLU A 102 2.72 17.04 19.86
N GLN A 103 2.40 15.91 19.23
CA GLN A 103 1.10 15.67 18.61
C GLN A 103 0.41 14.46 19.26
N LYS A 104 -0.86 14.58 19.62
CA LYS A 104 -1.61 13.51 20.30
C LYS A 104 -2.50 12.75 19.33
N PHE A 105 -2.62 11.44 19.53
CA PHE A 105 -3.49 10.58 18.73
C PHE A 105 -4.23 9.55 19.57
N ASN A 106 -5.30 8.98 19.00
CA ASN A 106 -6.13 7.97 19.64
C ASN A 106 -5.50 6.58 19.52
N LYS A 107 -5.01 6.05 20.65
CA LYS A 107 -4.36 4.73 20.73
C LYS A 107 -5.28 3.57 20.33
N ILE A 108 -6.59 3.69 20.52
CA ILE A 108 -7.54 2.59 20.30
C ILE A 108 -7.63 2.26 18.81
N ILE A 109 -7.68 3.29 17.96
CA ILE A 109 -7.73 3.18 16.50
C ILE A 109 -6.45 2.49 16.01
N ALA A 110 -5.28 2.99 16.43
CA ALA A 110 -3.99 2.43 16.05
C ALA A 110 -3.87 0.95 16.47
N ARG A 111 -4.23 0.61 17.72
CA ARG A 111 -4.12 -0.76 18.25
C ARG A 111 -4.93 -1.78 17.46
N THR A 112 -6.16 -1.44 17.08
CA THR A 112 -7.03 -2.35 16.32
C THR A 112 -6.43 -2.64 14.94
N ASN A 113 -5.97 -1.60 14.25
CA ASN A 113 -5.35 -1.74 12.93
C ASN A 113 -4.02 -2.52 13.00
N PHE A 114 -3.19 -2.30 14.01
CA PHE A 114 -1.97 -3.10 14.21
C PHE A 114 -2.27 -4.57 14.48
N SER A 115 -3.34 -4.89 15.22
CA SER A 115 -3.74 -6.28 15.48
C SER A 115 -4.06 -7.01 14.17
N LEU A 116 -4.72 -6.32 13.23
CA LEU A 116 -5.01 -6.83 11.89
C LEU A 116 -3.73 -6.98 11.04
N LEU A 117 -2.79 -6.05 11.14
CA LEU A 117 -1.47 -6.16 10.48
C LEU A 117 -0.66 -7.35 11.02
N PHE A 118 -0.63 -7.55 12.34
CA PHE A 118 0.06 -8.68 12.97
C PHE A 118 -0.59 -10.02 12.60
N LEU A 119 -1.90 -10.07 12.41
CA LEU A 119 -2.57 -11.26 11.87
C LEU A 119 -2.05 -11.61 10.47
N ALA A 120 -2.00 -10.65 9.55
CA ALA A 120 -1.46 -10.87 8.21
C ALA A 120 0.01 -11.31 8.25
N LEU A 121 0.82 -10.66 9.09
CA LEU A 121 2.21 -11.01 9.29
C LEU A 121 2.39 -12.44 9.81
N SER A 122 1.58 -12.85 10.78
CA SER A 122 1.61 -14.22 11.33
C SER A 122 1.30 -15.26 10.26
N SER A 123 0.33 -14.98 9.38
CA SER A 123 -0.02 -15.83 8.25
C SER A 123 1.14 -16.02 7.28
N PHE A 124 1.92 -14.98 7.00
CA PHE A 124 3.09 -15.08 6.11
C PHE A 124 4.23 -15.86 6.76
N ILE A 125 4.47 -15.64 8.06
CA ILE A 125 5.47 -16.39 8.82
C ILE A 125 5.11 -17.88 8.82
N ILE A 126 3.86 -18.22 9.10
CA ILE A 126 3.38 -19.61 9.10
C ILE A 126 3.51 -20.22 7.70
N ALA A 127 3.03 -19.54 6.65
CA ALA A 127 3.14 -20.02 5.27
C ALA A 127 4.60 -20.30 4.88
N SER A 128 5.50 -19.38 5.23
CA SER A 128 6.91 -19.46 4.84
C SER A 128 7.65 -20.54 5.62
N THR A 129 7.45 -20.62 6.94
CA THR A 129 8.08 -21.65 7.78
C THR A 129 7.66 -23.06 7.38
N ILE A 130 6.38 -23.25 7.05
CA ILE A 130 5.87 -24.52 6.52
C ILE A 130 6.57 -24.89 5.20
N SER A 131 6.73 -23.92 4.29
CA SER A 131 7.45 -24.11 3.03
C SER A 131 8.92 -24.47 3.26
N TYR A 132 9.61 -23.80 4.19
CA TYR A 132 11.02 -24.02 4.48
C TYR A 132 11.32 -25.35 5.17
N GLN A 133 10.36 -25.94 5.86
CA GLN A 133 10.50 -27.30 6.40
C GLN A 133 10.57 -28.37 5.30
N GLY A 134 10.25 -28.03 4.05
CA GLY A 134 10.37 -28.93 2.89
C GLY A 134 9.36 -30.08 2.87
N LYS A 135 8.37 -30.09 3.77
CA LYS A 135 7.42 -31.20 3.93
C LYS A 135 6.22 -31.13 2.99
N LEU A 136 5.98 -30.01 2.32
CA LEU A 136 4.83 -29.81 1.44
C LEU A 136 5.24 -29.53 0.00
N GLY A 137 4.61 -30.25 -0.94
CA GLY A 137 4.73 -29.94 -2.37
C GLY A 137 4.00 -28.65 -2.74
N ASN A 138 4.36 -28.10 -3.91
CA ASN A 138 3.87 -26.81 -4.40
C ASN A 138 2.33 -26.70 -4.43
N GLU A 139 1.62 -27.76 -4.83
CA GLU A 139 0.14 -27.76 -4.85
C GLU A 139 -0.48 -27.49 -3.48
N LYS A 140 0.07 -28.12 -2.43
CA LYS A 140 -0.42 -27.89 -1.07
C LYS A 140 -0.08 -26.49 -0.57
N LEU A 141 1.04 -25.90 -1.01
CA LEU A 141 1.39 -24.52 -0.70
C LEU A 141 0.48 -23.50 -1.38
N TYR A 142 0.08 -23.74 -2.64
CA TYR A 142 -0.91 -22.92 -3.34
C TYR A 142 -2.26 -23.00 -2.64
N LEU A 143 -2.73 -24.20 -2.29
CA LEU A 143 -3.98 -24.39 -1.56
C LEU A 143 -3.94 -23.71 -0.18
N PHE A 144 -2.84 -23.87 0.57
CA PHE A 144 -2.67 -23.21 1.86
C PHE A 144 -2.69 -21.68 1.72
N SER A 145 -2.01 -21.14 0.71
CA SER A 145 -2.02 -19.69 0.43
C SER A 145 -3.41 -19.18 0.07
N PHE A 146 -4.17 -19.93 -0.73
CA PHE A 146 -5.56 -19.61 -1.09
C PHE A 146 -6.50 -19.59 0.12
N LEU A 147 -6.44 -20.62 0.96
CA LEU A 147 -7.26 -20.70 2.18
C LEU A 147 -6.91 -19.57 3.14
N THR A 148 -5.61 -19.32 3.34
CA THR A 148 -5.13 -18.23 4.20
C THR A 148 -5.55 -16.87 3.65
N ALA A 149 -5.41 -16.62 2.35
CA ALA A 149 -5.90 -15.39 1.71
C ALA A 149 -7.41 -15.20 1.93
N THR A 150 -8.20 -16.27 1.82
CA THR A 150 -9.65 -16.20 2.07
C THR A 150 -9.95 -15.80 3.52
N VAL A 151 -9.23 -16.35 4.50
CA VAL A 151 -9.37 -15.97 5.92
C VAL A 151 -8.98 -14.51 6.15
N LEU A 152 -7.89 -14.04 5.55
CA LEU A 152 -7.46 -12.64 5.65
C LEU A 152 -8.50 -11.68 5.06
N LEU A 153 -9.06 -12.01 3.88
CA LEU A 153 -10.09 -11.21 3.22
C LEU A 153 -11.40 -11.17 4.02
N LEU A 154 -11.83 -12.30 4.58
CA LEU A 154 -13.00 -12.34 5.47
C LEU A 154 -12.77 -11.51 6.73
N THR A 155 -11.56 -11.57 7.30
CA THR A 155 -11.22 -10.78 8.48
C THR A 155 -11.20 -9.28 8.16
N TYR A 156 -10.74 -8.88 6.97
CA TYR A 156 -10.84 -7.51 6.50
C TYR A 156 -12.29 -7.03 6.42
N ILE A 157 -13.18 -7.84 5.83
CA ILE A 157 -14.62 -7.52 5.73
C ILE A 157 -15.23 -7.38 7.13
N LEU A 158 -14.90 -8.26 8.07
CA LEU A 158 -15.33 -8.14 9.46
C LEU A 158 -14.78 -6.86 10.12
N GLY A 159 -13.53 -6.49 9.84
CA GLY A 159 -12.92 -5.25 10.30
C GLY A 159 -13.63 -4.00 9.75
N LEU A 160 -14.05 -4.04 8.48
CA LEU A 160 -14.86 -2.98 7.87
C LEU A 160 -16.25 -2.89 8.51
N VAL A 161 -16.92 -4.02 8.77
CA VAL A 161 -18.19 -4.02 9.51
C VAL A 161 -17.98 -3.47 10.92
N PHE A 162 -16.87 -3.83 11.58
CA PHE A 162 -16.53 -3.30 12.89
C PHE A 162 -16.43 -1.77 12.87
N SER A 163 -15.59 -1.24 11.98
CA SER A 163 -15.31 0.19 11.82
C SER A 163 -16.51 1.00 11.34
N LEU A 164 -17.21 0.54 10.30
CA LEU A 164 -18.25 1.32 9.62
C LEU A 164 -19.65 1.13 10.22
N VAL A 165 -19.91 0.00 10.88
CA VAL A 165 -21.25 -0.34 11.39
C VAL A 165 -21.29 -0.33 12.90
N THR A 166 -20.50 -1.18 13.56
CA THR A 166 -20.69 -1.45 15.00
C THR A 166 -20.01 -0.42 15.91
N HIS A 167 -18.85 0.11 15.52
CA HIS A 167 -18.00 0.96 16.36
C HIS A 167 -17.64 2.27 15.67
N LYS A 168 -18.54 2.79 14.83
CA LYS A 168 -18.35 4.04 14.07
C LYS A 168 -17.82 5.20 14.92
N ASN A 169 -18.31 5.34 16.16
CA ASN A 169 -17.92 6.42 17.07
C ASN A 169 -16.43 6.40 17.45
N LEU A 170 -15.74 5.26 17.34
CA LEU A 170 -14.29 5.17 17.60
C LEU A 170 -13.46 5.65 16.42
N PHE A 171 -14.00 5.61 15.20
CA PHE A 171 -13.32 5.97 13.95
C PHE A 171 -13.80 7.31 13.38
N TYR A 172 -14.90 7.85 13.90
CA TYR A 172 -15.37 9.18 13.53
C TYR A 172 -14.52 10.25 14.22
N ILE A 173 -13.44 10.66 13.57
CA ILE A 173 -12.70 11.85 13.96
C ILE A 173 -13.53 13.04 13.47
N GLN A 174 -14.02 13.89 14.38
CA GLN A 174 -14.62 15.18 14.01
C GLN A 174 -13.64 15.92 13.09
N SER A 175 -13.97 16.00 11.80
CA SER A 175 -13.43 17.03 10.92
C SER A 175 -14.12 18.35 11.28
N GLU A 176 -13.79 18.89 12.44
CA GLU A 176 -13.89 20.33 12.63
C GLU A 176 -12.81 20.97 11.74
N ASP A 177 -13.22 21.99 10.98
CA ASP A 177 -12.45 22.74 9.98
C ASP A 177 -12.27 22.07 8.59
N ASP A 178 -13.32 22.14 7.77
CA ASP A 178 -13.36 22.82 6.45
C ASP A 178 -14.73 22.58 5.75
N TYR A 179 -15.84 22.90 6.42
CA TYR A 179 -17.15 22.97 5.78
C TYR A 179 -17.25 24.25 4.94
N ASN A 180 -16.60 24.28 3.79
CA ASN A 180 -16.83 25.31 2.78
C ASN A 180 -18.01 24.89 1.88
N GLU A 181 -19.04 25.75 1.87
CA GLU A 181 -20.35 25.63 1.21
C GLU A 181 -20.34 25.57 -0.34
N ASN A 182 -19.26 25.15 -0.98
CA ASN A 182 -19.22 24.89 -2.43
C ASN A 182 -18.85 23.42 -2.69
N GLN A 183 -19.73 22.49 -2.32
CA GLN A 183 -19.52 21.07 -2.57
C GLN A 183 -19.69 20.77 -4.07
N ALA A 184 -18.57 20.63 -4.76
CA ALA A 184 -18.52 20.07 -6.10
C ALA A 184 -19.19 18.69 -6.09
N LYS A 185 -20.13 18.46 -7.01
CA LYS A 185 -20.75 17.13 -7.17
C LYS A 185 -19.75 16.19 -7.83
N PRO A 186 -19.67 14.92 -7.39
CA PRO A 186 -18.82 13.93 -8.02
C PRO A 186 -19.25 13.73 -9.47
N ASN A 187 -18.29 13.64 -10.37
CA ASN A 187 -18.56 13.34 -11.77
C ASN A 187 -18.37 11.85 -12.03
N ILE A 188 -19.47 11.08 -12.04
CA ILE A 188 -19.44 9.63 -12.21
C ILE A 188 -18.81 9.23 -13.55
N ILE A 189 -19.07 9.99 -14.62
CA ILE A 189 -18.48 9.74 -15.94
C ILE A 189 -16.96 9.93 -15.88
N LEU A 190 -16.49 10.98 -15.19
CA LEU A 190 -15.07 11.20 -14.97
C LEU A 190 -14.45 10.06 -14.16
N ILE A 191 -15.10 9.58 -13.10
CA ILE A 191 -14.61 8.43 -12.30
C ILE A 191 -14.41 7.20 -13.19
N ILE A 192 -15.38 6.87 -14.04
CA ILE A 192 -15.30 5.73 -14.97
C ILE A 192 -14.14 5.91 -15.95
N ILE A 193 -13.99 7.10 -16.55
CA ILE A 193 -12.89 7.41 -17.47
C ILE A 193 -11.54 7.28 -16.76
N LEU A 194 -11.42 7.80 -15.53
CA LEU A 194 -10.20 7.70 -14.74
C LEU A 194 -9.86 6.24 -14.41
N LEU A 195 -10.84 5.43 -14.01
CA LEU A 195 -10.65 4.00 -13.73
C LEU A 195 -10.13 3.25 -14.96
N ILE A 196 -10.78 3.44 -16.11
CA ILE A 196 -10.35 2.82 -17.38
C ILE A 196 -8.95 3.27 -17.76
N SER A 197 -8.65 4.56 -17.59
CA SER A 197 -7.33 5.12 -17.89
C SER A 197 -6.24 4.55 -17.00
N ILE A 198 -6.48 4.43 -15.69
CA ILE A 198 -5.53 3.82 -14.74
C ILE A 198 -5.34 2.34 -15.07
N TYR A 199 -6.40 1.60 -15.41
CA TYR A 199 -6.30 0.21 -15.85
C TYR A 199 -5.39 0.06 -17.08
N ILE A 200 -5.65 0.82 -18.16
CA ILE A 200 -4.84 0.78 -19.39
C ILE A 200 -3.39 1.19 -19.12
N LEU A 201 -3.17 2.26 -18.35
CA LEU A 201 -1.83 2.71 -18.03
C LEU A 201 -1.07 1.74 -17.12
N SER A 202 -1.76 1.01 -16.24
CA SER A 202 -1.15 -0.04 -15.42
C SER A 202 -0.61 -1.17 -16.29
N GLU A 203 -1.33 -1.56 -17.34
CA GLU A 203 -0.86 -2.55 -18.33
C GLU A 203 0.38 -2.05 -19.07
N ILE A 204 0.32 -0.82 -19.59
CA ILE A 204 1.45 -0.19 -20.29
C ILE A 204 2.67 -0.08 -19.37
N PHE A 205 2.45 0.33 -18.12
CA PHE A 205 3.49 0.46 -17.10
C PHE A 205 4.19 -0.88 -16.86
N VAL A 206 3.45 -1.96 -16.63
CA VAL A 206 4.01 -3.30 -16.42
C VAL A 206 4.80 -3.77 -17.66
N ASN A 207 4.27 -3.53 -18.86
CA ASN A 207 4.98 -3.86 -20.11
C ASN A 207 6.30 -3.08 -20.28
N LEU A 208 6.38 -1.85 -19.76
CA LEU A 208 7.61 -1.06 -19.75
C LEU A 208 8.60 -1.56 -18.69
N VAL A 209 8.10 -1.94 -17.51
CA VAL A 209 8.92 -2.54 -16.45
C VAL A 209 9.58 -3.83 -16.94
N ASP A 210 8.82 -4.72 -17.59
CA ASP A 210 9.34 -5.97 -18.16
C ASP A 210 10.50 -5.72 -19.14
N LYS A 211 10.31 -4.77 -20.07
CA LYS A 211 11.34 -4.35 -21.02
C LYS A 211 12.57 -3.77 -20.33
N ILE A 212 12.41 -3.04 -19.23
CA ILE A 212 13.53 -2.46 -18.48
C ILE A 212 14.30 -3.54 -17.73
N ILE A 213 13.61 -4.50 -17.10
CA ILE A 213 14.25 -5.66 -16.45
C ILE A 213 15.11 -6.42 -17.48
N ALA A 214 14.56 -6.73 -18.64
CA ALA A 214 15.27 -7.44 -19.71
C ALA A 214 16.49 -6.65 -20.24
N ASN A 215 16.38 -5.34 -20.41
CA ASN A 215 17.42 -4.51 -21.04
C ASN A 215 18.51 -4.00 -20.09
N TYR A 216 18.19 -3.78 -18.81
CA TYR A 216 19.12 -3.22 -17.82
C TYR A 216 19.60 -4.24 -16.80
N LYS A 217 19.06 -5.47 -16.81
CA LYS A 217 19.37 -6.52 -15.82
C LYS A 217 19.16 -6.04 -14.38
N ILE A 218 18.19 -5.16 -14.17
CA ILE A 218 17.82 -4.68 -12.84
C ILE A 218 17.00 -5.79 -12.16
N PRO A 219 17.29 -6.14 -10.89
CA PRO A 219 16.49 -7.12 -10.17
C PRO A 219 15.03 -6.71 -10.08
N GLU A 220 14.12 -7.61 -10.45
CA GLU A 220 12.66 -7.42 -10.36
C GLU A 220 12.23 -7.00 -8.95
N LYS A 221 12.87 -7.58 -7.92
CA LYS A 221 12.63 -7.26 -6.50
C LYS A 221 12.92 -5.79 -6.17
N LEU A 222 14.02 -5.24 -6.69
CA LEU A 222 14.43 -3.86 -6.43
C LEU A 222 13.43 -2.87 -7.03
N LEU A 223 12.98 -3.12 -8.27
CA LEU A 223 11.94 -2.32 -8.91
C LEU A 223 10.61 -2.45 -8.17
N GLY A 224 10.27 -3.65 -7.69
CA GLY A 224 9.11 -3.88 -6.85
C GLY A 224 9.14 -2.98 -5.61
N VAL A 225 10.16 -3.10 -4.75
CA VAL A 225 10.24 -2.35 -3.48
C VAL A 225 10.15 -0.83 -3.69
N ILE A 226 10.77 -0.30 -4.74
CA ILE A 226 10.90 1.16 -4.91
C ILE A 226 9.76 1.74 -5.72
N ILE A 227 9.38 1.12 -6.83
CA ILE A 227 8.47 1.75 -7.79
C ILE A 227 7.02 1.49 -7.42
N MET A 228 6.66 0.28 -6.99
CA MET A 228 5.28 -0.06 -6.64
C MET A 228 4.66 0.89 -5.60
N PRO A 229 5.35 1.25 -4.50
CA PRO A 229 4.80 2.19 -3.50
C PRO A 229 4.55 3.57 -4.05
N LEU A 230 5.39 4.01 -4.98
CA LEU A 230 5.33 5.37 -5.48
C LEU A 230 4.26 5.55 -6.55
N VAL A 231 3.83 4.49 -7.23
CA VAL A 231 2.82 4.62 -8.30
C VAL A 231 1.44 4.90 -7.73
N GLY A 232 0.95 4.10 -6.78
CA GLY A 232 -0.41 4.24 -6.29
C GLY A 232 -0.53 4.98 -4.96
N ASN A 233 0.48 4.95 -4.09
CA ASN A 233 0.34 5.59 -2.77
C ASN A 233 0.81 7.06 -2.71
N VAL A 234 1.38 7.66 -3.76
CA VAL A 234 1.90 9.05 -3.67
C VAL A 234 0.82 10.08 -3.31
N SER A 235 -0.42 9.90 -3.77
CA SER A 235 -1.54 10.74 -3.36
C SER A 235 -1.78 10.67 -1.85
N GLU A 236 -1.76 9.47 -1.29
CA GLU A 236 -1.91 9.20 0.14
C GLU A 236 -0.72 9.76 0.92
N TYR A 237 0.49 9.71 0.37
CA TYR A 237 1.71 10.20 1.02
C TYR A 237 1.63 11.70 1.23
N ILE A 238 1.25 12.43 0.18
CA ILE A 238 1.08 13.88 0.22
C ILE A 238 -0.02 14.24 1.22
N THR A 239 -1.17 13.56 1.19
CA THR A 239 -2.28 13.84 2.12
C THR A 239 -1.91 13.53 3.57
N ALA A 240 -1.22 12.43 3.84
CA ALA A 240 -0.77 12.06 5.18
C ALA A 240 0.20 13.12 5.74
N ILE A 241 1.21 13.52 4.98
CA ILE A 241 2.18 14.54 5.40
C ILE A 241 1.47 15.89 5.61
N TYR A 242 0.58 16.27 4.69
CA TYR A 242 -0.18 17.52 4.80
C TYR A 242 -1.07 17.57 6.04
N THR A 243 -1.75 16.48 6.37
CA THR A 243 -2.63 16.41 7.54
C THR A 243 -1.83 16.43 8.85
N ALA A 244 -0.66 15.78 8.90
CA ALA A 244 0.26 15.89 10.04
C ALA A 244 0.75 17.33 10.27
N LEU A 245 1.09 18.04 9.19
CA LEU A 245 1.46 19.47 9.21
C LEU A 245 0.34 20.42 9.65
N LYS A 246 -0.91 19.95 9.69
CA LYS A 246 -2.10 20.68 10.16
C LYS A 246 -2.54 20.28 11.57
N ASP A 247 -1.66 19.60 12.31
CA ASP A 247 -1.94 19.02 13.62
C ASP A 247 -3.02 17.92 13.65
N LYS A 248 -3.36 17.38 12.47
CA LYS A 248 -4.31 16.28 12.31
C LYS A 248 -3.57 14.95 12.20
N ILE A 249 -2.66 14.65 13.14
CA ILE A 249 -1.80 13.46 13.10
C ILE A 249 -2.60 12.14 13.10
N ASN A 250 -3.76 12.10 13.80
CA ASN A 250 -4.68 10.96 13.77
C ASN A 250 -5.02 10.53 12.34
N LEU A 251 -5.35 11.50 11.48
CA LEU A 251 -5.73 11.25 10.09
C LEU A 251 -4.54 10.75 9.28
N SER A 252 -3.34 11.33 9.48
CA SER A 252 -2.12 10.83 8.85
C SER A 252 -1.81 9.37 9.22
N ILE A 253 -2.02 9.01 10.48
CA ILE A 253 -1.82 7.65 11.00
C ILE A 253 -2.84 6.71 10.36
N GLU A 254 -4.11 7.12 10.32
CA GLU A 254 -5.19 6.33 9.71
C GLU A 254 -4.94 6.08 8.21
N ILE A 255 -4.50 7.10 7.46
CA ILE A 255 -4.13 6.96 6.05
C ILE A 255 -3.03 5.91 5.89
N SER A 256 -1.94 6.03 6.65
CA SER A 256 -0.75 5.17 6.46
C SER A 256 -0.98 3.73 6.93
N ILE A 257 -1.59 3.56 8.11
CA ILE A 257 -1.88 2.23 8.67
C ILE A 257 -3.05 1.58 7.92
N GLY A 258 -4.08 2.34 7.59
CA GLY A 258 -5.25 1.88 6.84
C GLY A 258 -4.87 1.37 5.46
N SER A 259 -4.05 2.11 4.72
CA SER A 259 -3.53 1.70 3.41
C SER A 259 -2.70 0.41 3.52
N SER A 260 -1.82 0.31 4.51
CA SER A 260 -1.04 -0.93 4.76
C SER A 260 -1.91 -2.14 5.11
N MET A 261 -2.94 -1.93 5.92
CA MET A 261 -3.90 -2.97 6.29
C MET A 261 -4.68 -3.45 5.06
N GLN A 262 -5.08 -2.55 4.18
CA GLN A 262 -5.76 -2.87 2.92
C GLN A 262 -4.85 -3.66 1.98
N LEU A 263 -3.59 -3.26 1.84
CA LEU A 263 -2.64 -4.00 1.02
C LEU A 263 -2.47 -5.45 1.50
N LEU A 264 -2.40 -5.66 2.82
CA LEU A 264 -2.17 -6.98 3.43
C LEU A 264 -3.41 -7.87 3.51
N LEU A 265 -4.59 -7.29 3.76
CA LEU A 265 -5.80 -8.06 4.05
C LEU A 265 -6.83 -8.02 2.92
N PHE A 266 -6.67 -7.11 1.96
CA PHE A 266 -7.54 -7.01 0.79
C PHE A 266 -6.77 -7.24 -0.51
N THR A 267 -5.80 -6.38 -0.85
CA THR A 267 -5.14 -6.39 -2.16
C THR A 267 -4.36 -7.69 -2.39
N LEU A 268 -3.42 -8.01 -1.51
CA LEU A 268 -2.62 -9.24 -1.63
C LEU A 268 -3.50 -10.51 -1.59
N PRO A 269 -4.44 -10.69 -0.65
CA PRO A 269 -5.34 -11.84 -0.66
C PRO A 269 -6.17 -11.96 -1.93
N THR A 270 -6.68 -10.85 -2.46
CA THR A 270 -7.43 -10.83 -3.72
C THR A 270 -6.56 -11.33 -4.88
N ILE A 271 -5.31 -10.88 -4.96
CA ILE A 271 -4.38 -11.30 -6.02
C ILE A 271 -4.02 -12.79 -5.86
N VAL A 272 -3.83 -13.28 -4.63
CA VAL A 272 -3.58 -14.72 -4.36
C VAL A 272 -4.77 -15.59 -4.78
N ILE A 273 -5.99 -15.15 -4.50
CA ILE A 273 -7.22 -15.83 -4.94
C ILE A 273 -7.30 -15.85 -6.47
N ILE A 274 -7.09 -14.71 -7.12
CA ILE A 274 -7.08 -14.62 -8.59
C ILE A 274 -6.00 -15.53 -9.18
N ALA A 275 -4.78 -15.52 -8.62
CA ALA A 275 -3.69 -16.37 -9.07
C ALA A 275 -4.04 -17.86 -8.97
N PHE A 276 -4.66 -18.28 -7.86
CA PHE A 276 -5.11 -19.65 -7.69
C PHE A 276 -6.15 -20.06 -8.74
N MET A 277 -7.14 -19.20 -9.02
CA MET A 277 -8.15 -19.43 -10.06
C MET A 277 -7.54 -19.52 -11.46
N LEU A 278 -6.51 -18.71 -11.73
CA LEU A 278 -5.78 -18.69 -13.00
C LEU A 278 -4.66 -19.73 -13.08
N LYS A 279 -4.47 -20.56 -12.04
CA LYS A 279 -3.37 -21.54 -11.92
C LYS A 279 -1.97 -20.92 -12.07
N LEU A 280 -1.80 -19.69 -11.59
CA LEU A 280 -0.53 -18.97 -11.57
C LEU A 280 0.22 -19.21 -10.25
N PRO A 281 1.56 -19.31 -10.25
CA PRO A 281 2.32 -19.79 -9.11
C PRO A 281 2.59 -18.70 -8.03
N LEU A 282 1.54 -18.02 -7.57
CA LEU A 282 1.62 -17.03 -6.49
C LEU A 282 1.28 -17.66 -5.13
N THR A 283 2.13 -17.44 -4.14
CA THR A 283 1.96 -17.90 -2.75
C THR A 283 2.20 -16.78 -1.75
N LEU A 284 1.76 -16.98 -0.50
CA LEU A 284 2.08 -16.13 0.65
C LEU A 284 3.45 -16.46 1.29
N VAL A 285 4.30 -17.22 0.60
CA VAL A 285 5.62 -17.66 1.10
C VAL A 285 6.68 -16.61 0.79
N TYR A 286 7.18 -15.89 1.78
CA TYR A 286 8.18 -14.86 1.61
C TYR A 286 9.57 -15.35 2.03
N ASN A 287 10.60 -14.67 1.54
CA ASN A 287 11.96 -14.93 2.01
C ASN A 287 12.12 -14.50 3.47
N PHE A 288 13.00 -15.16 4.23
CA PHE A 288 13.29 -14.76 5.62
C PHE A 288 13.69 -13.29 5.73
N TYR A 289 14.51 -12.81 4.79
CA TYR A 289 14.90 -11.40 4.73
C TYR A 289 13.68 -10.47 4.57
N GLU A 290 12.76 -10.80 3.66
CA GLU A 290 11.53 -10.04 3.41
C GLU A 290 10.61 -10.04 4.64
N LEU A 291 10.49 -11.18 5.33
CA LEU A 291 9.72 -11.30 6.57
C LEU A 291 10.33 -10.45 7.70
N ILE A 292 11.65 -10.52 7.90
CA ILE A 292 12.35 -9.78 8.96
C ILE A 292 12.13 -8.27 8.77
N ILE A 293 12.28 -7.77 7.55
CA ILE A 293 12.07 -6.35 7.26
C ILE A 293 10.62 -5.94 7.49
N LEU A 294 9.65 -6.78 7.12
CA LEU A 294 8.25 -6.52 7.38
C LEU A 294 7.95 -6.48 8.88
N ILE A 295 8.51 -7.43 9.66
CA ILE A 295 8.41 -7.46 11.13
C ILE A 295 8.98 -6.17 11.73
N ILE A 296 10.18 -5.77 11.32
CA ILE A 296 10.83 -4.54 11.79
C ILE A 296 9.97 -3.32 11.45
N SER A 297 9.45 -3.24 10.22
CA SER A 297 8.66 -2.10 9.76
C SER A 297 7.37 -1.93 10.55
N ILE A 298 6.60 -3.01 10.71
CA ILE A 298 5.34 -2.99 11.47
C ILE A 298 5.63 -2.81 12.97
N GLY A 299 6.68 -3.44 13.49
CA GLY A 299 7.06 -3.37 14.90
C GLY A 299 7.53 -1.98 15.33
N LEU A 300 8.41 -1.34 14.56
CA LEU A 300 8.86 0.03 14.84
C LEU A 300 7.69 1.01 14.78
N ALA A 301 6.85 0.92 13.76
CA ALA A 301 5.64 1.72 13.69
C ALA A 301 4.77 1.49 14.93
N PHE A 302 4.50 0.24 15.32
CA PHE A 302 3.71 -0.09 16.52
C PHE A 302 4.27 0.56 17.80
N PHE A 303 5.59 0.52 18.01
CA PHE A 303 6.22 1.12 19.18
C PHE A 303 6.04 2.64 19.23
N VAL A 304 6.18 3.32 18.09
CA VAL A 304 5.93 4.77 18.01
C VAL A 304 4.50 5.13 18.43
N PHE A 305 3.53 4.23 18.21
CA PHE A 305 2.13 4.51 18.53
C PHE A 305 1.68 4.07 19.93
N GLN A 306 2.54 3.44 20.73
CA GLN A 306 2.15 2.90 22.03
C GLN A 306 1.78 4.00 23.04
N ASP A 307 2.42 5.16 22.92
CA ASP A 307 2.34 6.22 23.92
C ASP A 307 1.26 7.27 23.65
N GLY A 308 0.59 7.23 22.49
CA GLY A 308 -0.52 8.13 22.14
C GLY A 308 -0.08 9.56 21.80
N LYS A 309 1.22 9.76 21.69
CA LYS A 309 1.88 11.01 21.40
C LYS A 309 3.01 10.73 20.41
N THR A 310 3.32 11.68 19.55
CA THR A 310 4.48 11.59 18.67
C THR A 310 5.43 12.78 18.83
N TYR A 311 6.72 12.50 18.63
CA TYR A 311 7.82 13.47 18.62
C TYR A 311 8.62 13.38 17.32
N TRP A 312 9.22 14.49 16.86
CA TRP A 312 9.95 14.52 15.59
C TRP A 312 11.06 13.46 15.49
N ILE A 313 11.69 13.11 16.62
CA ILE A 313 12.76 12.10 16.67
C ILE A 313 12.26 10.69 16.31
N GLU A 314 11.03 10.35 16.65
CA GLU A 314 10.41 9.08 16.27
C GLU A 314 10.23 9.00 14.76
N GLY A 315 9.83 10.12 14.14
CA GLY A 315 9.78 10.25 12.68
C GLY A 315 11.16 10.04 12.04
N ALA A 316 12.21 10.64 12.61
CA ALA A 316 13.58 10.44 12.14
C ALA A 316 14.05 8.98 12.25
N ILE A 317 13.68 8.27 13.33
CA ILE A 317 14.00 6.84 13.54
C ILE A 317 13.33 5.97 12.46
N LEU A 318 12.06 6.23 12.14
CA LEU A 318 11.35 5.51 11.08
C LEU A 318 12.01 5.75 9.72
N LEU A 319 12.38 7.00 9.40
CA LEU A 319 13.07 7.35 8.15
C LEU A 319 14.46 6.72 8.05
N ALA A 320 15.25 6.75 9.13
CA ALA A 320 16.54 6.10 9.16
C ALA A 320 16.42 4.59 8.90
N SER A 321 15.41 3.95 9.51
CA SER A 321 15.11 2.54 9.29
C SER A 321 14.74 2.25 7.83
N TYR A 322 13.90 3.09 7.22
CA TYR A 322 13.56 3.00 5.80
C TYR A 322 14.81 3.07 4.91
N ILE A 323 15.68 4.05 5.13
CA ILE A 323 16.91 4.23 4.35
C ILE A 323 17.81 3.00 4.47
N ILE A 324 18.01 2.47 5.68
CA ILE A 324 18.81 1.26 5.91
C ILE A 324 18.22 0.06 5.15
N ILE A 325 16.90 -0.12 5.17
CA ILE A 325 16.20 -1.19 4.45
C ILE A 325 16.39 -1.05 2.94
N ILE A 326 16.22 0.14 2.37
CA ILE A 326 16.41 0.38 0.93
C ILE A 326 17.86 0.15 0.51
N LEU A 327 18.82 0.63 1.30
CA LEU A 327 20.24 0.36 1.06
C LEU A 327 20.54 -1.15 1.08
N SER A 328 19.97 -1.88 2.04
CA SER A 328 20.11 -3.33 2.13
C SER A 328 19.53 -4.05 0.90
N PHE A 329 18.37 -3.61 0.39
CA PHE A 329 17.81 -4.14 -0.87
C PHE A 329 18.66 -3.85 -2.10
N SER A 330 19.46 -2.78 -2.10
CA SER A 330 20.35 -2.47 -3.23
C SER A 330 21.59 -3.37 -3.31
N LEU A 331 21.91 -4.07 -2.22
CA LEU A 331 23.09 -4.93 -2.10
C LEU A 331 22.83 -6.42 -2.38
N ILE A 332 21.56 -6.82 -2.52
CA ILE A 332 21.11 -8.23 -2.66
C ILE A 332 20.46 -8.44 -4.02
#